data_AF-A0AAJ6YHH9-F1
#
_entry.id   AF-A0AAJ6YHH9-F1
#
_cell.length_a   1.000
_cell.length_b   1.000
_cell.length_c   1.000
_cell.angle_alpha   90.00
_cell.angle_beta   90.00
_cell.angle_gamma   90.00
#
_symmetry.space_group_name_H-M   'P 1'
#
loop_
_entity.id
_entity.type
_entity.pdbx_description
1 polymer ?
#
loop_
_entity_poly.entity_id
_entity_poly.type
_entity_poly.pdbx_seq_one_letter_code
_entity_poly.pdbx_strand_id
1 'polypeptide(L)'
;MSEIAYRIQSIRSQQYYSSDAKALVGRNIRAARRNEFTFVVSISVKNPRRNPFRDHLCTGTLITKQHVLSAAHCMRCSLVLCRVIVGSTILSEGKRYKIESWINYQQWAQEHNKEVEYIDNDITIITLERRVTEANVEPVVLTTLNDDNLIGSNVVIASWGLGNDGVLCTHLQTVQLRVLTREQCQREIEASEGEEIGPVPHSVICTKANPYALLGGVNINALYSHTFSIT
;
A
#
# COMPACT_ATOMS: atom_id res chain seq x y z
N MET A 1 -4.21 20.73 1.44
CA MET A 1 -3.86 19.61 2.34
C MET A 1 -4.91 19.36 3.41
N SER A 2 -5.55 20.40 3.98
CA SER A 2 -6.62 20.27 5.00
C SER A 2 -7.74 19.30 4.60
N GLU A 3 -8.20 19.34 3.35
CA GLU A 3 -9.31 18.48 2.90
C GLU A 3 -8.89 17.04 2.58
N ILE A 4 -7.64 16.80 2.15
CA ILE A 4 -7.12 15.45 1.84
C ILE A 4 -6.80 14.69 3.13
N ALA A 5 -6.20 15.36 4.11
CA ALA A 5 -5.95 14.76 5.43
C ALA A 5 -7.26 14.44 6.18
N TYR A 6 -8.28 15.29 6.04
CA TYR A 6 -9.61 15.04 6.64
C TYR A 6 -10.39 13.92 5.93
N ARG A 7 -10.16 13.71 4.62
CA ARG A 7 -10.78 12.64 3.82
C ARG A 7 -10.17 11.26 4.03
N ILE A 8 -8.98 11.16 4.65
CA ILE A 8 -8.34 9.88 4.99
C ILE A 8 -8.68 9.56 6.46
N GLN A 9 -9.95 9.28 6.73
CA GLN A 9 -10.45 8.99 8.09
C GLN A 9 -10.63 7.50 8.41
N SER A 10 -10.10 6.55 7.63
CA SER A 10 -10.12 5.14 8.08
C SER A 10 -9.01 4.20 7.56
N ILE A 11 -7.92 4.70 6.98
CA ILE A 11 -6.88 3.78 6.43
C ILE A 11 -5.79 3.51 7.46
N ARG A 12 -6.05 2.67 8.47
CA ARG A 12 -4.99 2.20 9.38
C ARG A 12 -4.40 0.89 8.88
N SER A 13 -3.10 0.72 9.08
CA SER A 13 -2.44 -0.57 9.01
C SER A 13 -1.64 -0.78 10.29
N GLN A 14 -2.08 -1.68 11.16
CA GLN A 14 -1.32 -2.11 12.34
C GLN A 14 -0.53 -3.38 11.99
N GLN A 15 0.75 -3.39 12.35
CA GLN A 15 1.64 -4.54 12.25
C GLN A 15 1.46 -5.46 13.46
N TYR A 16 1.15 -6.73 13.23
CA TYR A 16 1.59 -7.80 14.11
C TYR A 16 2.75 -8.55 13.43
N TYR A 17 3.95 -8.38 13.99
CA TYR A 17 5.18 -9.16 13.79
C TYR A 17 5.52 -9.67 12.37
N SER A 18 6.28 -8.88 11.62
CA SER A 18 7.58 -9.25 11.02
C SER A 18 7.97 -8.21 9.96
N SER A 19 9.13 -7.61 10.18
CA SER A 19 9.75 -6.60 9.33
C SER A 19 9.81 -6.97 7.85
N ASP A 20 9.33 -6.04 7.02
CA ASP A 20 9.79 -5.79 5.64
C ASP A 20 9.48 -6.82 4.54
N ALA A 21 8.43 -7.63 4.66
CA ALA A 21 8.08 -8.52 3.57
C ALA A 21 6.79 -8.11 2.82
N LYS A 22 7.01 -7.65 1.59
CA LYS A 22 6.02 -7.25 0.58
C LYS A 22 5.73 -8.43 -0.35
N ALA A 23 5.53 -9.64 0.14
CA ALA A 23 5.32 -10.77 -0.77
C ALA A 23 3.90 -10.72 -1.37
N LEU A 24 3.81 -11.06 -2.64
CA LEU A 24 2.57 -11.41 -3.34
C LEU A 24 2.78 -12.85 -3.82
N VAL A 25 2.44 -13.82 -2.96
CA VAL A 25 2.66 -15.25 -3.20
C VAL A 25 1.35 -16.01 -3.24
N GLY A 26 1.08 -16.77 -4.30
CA GLY A 26 -0.13 -17.56 -4.39
C GLY A 26 -0.60 -17.88 -5.80
N ARG A 27 -1.70 -18.66 -5.88
CA ARG A 27 -2.29 -19.12 -7.15
C ARG A 27 -3.25 -18.10 -7.77
N ASN A 28 -3.71 -17.12 -6.99
CA ASN A 28 -4.63 -16.09 -7.44
C ASN A 28 -3.94 -14.79 -7.89
N ILE A 29 -2.63 -14.87 -8.15
CA ILE A 29 -1.78 -13.72 -8.47
C ILE A 29 -1.47 -13.75 -9.96
N ARG A 30 -1.56 -12.58 -10.60
CA ARG A 30 -1.21 -12.41 -12.00
C ARG A 30 -0.44 -11.12 -12.22
N ALA A 31 0.29 -11.06 -13.32
CA ALA A 31 0.85 -9.81 -13.80
C ALA A 31 -0.29 -8.82 -14.17
N ALA A 32 -0.11 -7.57 -13.77
CA ALA A 32 -1.00 -6.47 -14.17
C ALA A 32 -0.82 -6.16 -15.65
N ARG A 33 -1.91 -5.83 -16.34
CA ARG A 33 -1.87 -5.37 -17.73
C ARG A 33 -1.32 -3.95 -17.79
N ARG A 34 -0.79 -3.57 -18.95
CA ARG A 34 -0.31 -2.20 -19.19
C ARG A 34 -1.45 -1.20 -18.92
N ASN A 35 -1.16 -0.17 -18.14
CA ASN A 35 -2.10 0.88 -17.73
C ASN A 35 -3.34 0.37 -16.95
N GLU A 36 -3.30 -0.84 -16.38
CA GLU A 36 -4.43 -1.35 -15.58
C GLU A 36 -4.62 -0.56 -14.28
N PHE A 37 -3.51 -0.24 -13.61
CA PHE A 37 -3.50 0.52 -12.35
C PHE A 37 -2.61 1.76 -12.50
N THR A 38 -3.13 2.77 -13.17
CA THR A 38 -2.37 3.97 -13.56
C THR A 38 -1.87 4.79 -12.37
N PHE A 39 -2.56 4.69 -11.23
CA PHE A 39 -2.25 5.39 -10.00
C PHE A 39 -1.20 4.67 -9.14
N VAL A 40 -0.85 3.42 -9.43
CA VAL A 40 0.11 2.66 -8.62
C VAL A 40 1.53 3.15 -8.93
N VAL A 41 2.27 3.49 -7.88
CA VAL A 41 3.62 4.05 -7.99
C VAL A 41 4.61 3.30 -7.12
N SER A 42 5.88 3.31 -7.52
CA SER A 42 6.97 2.71 -6.74
C SER A 42 7.79 3.79 -6.06
N ILE A 43 7.95 3.70 -4.75
CA ILE A 43 8.92 4.46 -3.97
C ILE A 43 10.25 3.71 -4.05
N SER A 44 11.33 4.40 -4.39
CA SER A 44 12.62 3.76 -4.63
C SER A 44 13.81 4.63 -4.21
N VAL A 45 14.91 3.97 -3.84
CA VAL A 45 16.21 4.61 -3.63
C VAL A 45 16.86 4.94 -4.98
N LYS A 46 17.52 6.08 -5.06
CA LYS A 46 18.39 6.47 -6.17
C LYS A 46 19.74 5.78 -6.01
N ASN A 47 19.97 4.74 -6.80
CA ASN A 47 21.29 4.10 -6.90
C ASN A 47 21.94 4.44 -8.26
N PRO A 48 23.21 4.90 -8.29
CA PRO A 48 23.94 5.14 -9.54
C PRO A 48 24.00 3.91 -10.46
N ARG A 49 24.12 2.71 -9.88
CA ARG A 49 24.21 1.45 -10.64
C ARG A 49 22.86 0.89 -11.10
N ARG A 50 21.74 1.51 -10.68
CA ARG A 50 20.35 1.18 -11.03
C ARG A 50 20.04 -0.32 -10.98
N ASN A 51 19.51 -0.79 -9.87
CA ASN A 51 19.08 -2.18 -9.75
C ASN A 51 17.63 -2.22 -9.24
N PRO A 52 16.63 -2.49 -10.09
CA PRO A 52 15.22 -2.47 -9.65
C PRO A 52 14.94 -3.47 -8.53
N PHE A 53 15.68 -4.59 -8.45
CA PHE A 53 15.55 -5.58 -7.38
C PHE A 53 15.98 -5.07 -6.00
N ARG A 54 16.83 -4.04 -5.95
CA ARG A 54 17.36 -3.46 -4.71
C ARG A 54 16.89 -2.03 -4.44
N ASP A 55 16.49 -1.34 -5.49
CA ASP A 55 16.11 0.07 -5.43
C ASP A 55 14.65 0.23 -4.99
N HIS A 56 13.76 -0.72 -5.27
CA HIS A 56 12.36 -0.65 -4.86
C HIS A 56 12.21 -0.77 -3.34
N LEU A 57 11.56 0.22 -2.74
CA LEU A 57 11.35 0.29 -1.29
C LEU A 57 9.92 0.00 -0.91
N CYS A 58 8.92 0.58 -1.59
CA CYS A 58 7.51 0.45 -1.25
C CYS A 58 6.64 0.74 -2.47
N THR A 59 5.42 0.24 -2.43
CA THR A 59 4.35 0.69 -3.33
C THR A 59 3.59 1.83 -2.67
N GLY A 60 3.20 2.83 -3.44
CA GLY A 60 2.30 3.91 -3.04
C GLY A 60 1.27 4.17 -4.13
N THR A 61 0.42 5.17 -3.91
CA THR A 61 -0.71 5.48 -4.79
C THR A 61 -0.85 6.96 -5.06
N LEU A 62 -0.94 7.31 -6.33
CA LEU A 62 -1.16 8.67 -6.79
C LEU A 62 -2.61 9.09 -6.50
N ILE A 63 -2.80 10.06 -5.61
CA ILE A 63 -4.12 10.59 -5.22
C ILE A 63 -4.42 11.96 -5.86
N THR A 64 -3.38 12.63 -6.37
CA THR A 64 -3.49 13.76 -7.30
C THR A 64 -2.29 13.72 -8.23
N LYS A 65 -2.24 14.54 -9.29
CA LYS A 65 -1.05 14.62 -10.16
C LYS A 65 0.25 15.05 -9.43
N GLN A 66 0.23 15.42 -8.15
CA GLN A 66 1.43 15.82 -7.39
C GLN A 66 1.58 15.12 -6.02
N HIS A 67 0.59 14.36 -5.58
CA HIS A 67 0.56 13.79 -4.23
C HIS A 67 0.41 12.27 -4.29
N VAL A 68 1.23 11.57 -3.53
CA VAL A 68 1.25 10.12 -3.39
C VAL A 68 0.91 9.76 -1.95
N LEU A 69 -0.07 8.87 -1.77
CA LEU A 69 -0.42 8.23 -0.50
C LEU A 69 0.42 6.96 -0.32
N SER A 70 0.97 6.77 0.88
CA SER A 70 1.78 5.59 1.23
C SER A 70 1.74 5.35 2.75
N ALA A 71 2.39 4.29 3.22
CA ALA A 71 2.65 4.06 4.64
C ALA A 71 3.75 5.00 5.17
N ALA A 72 3.64 5.44 6.42
CA ALA A 72 4.66 6.25 7.08
C ALA A 72 5.98 5.48 7.24
N HIS A 73 5.92 4.18 7.55
CA HIS A 73 7.10 3.33 7.67
C HIS A 73 7.87 3.17 6.35
N CYS A 74 7.29 3.51 5.20
CA CYS A 74 8.00 3.48 3.92
C CYS A 74 9.01 4.61 3.79
N MET A 75 8.85 5.69 4.55
CA MET A 75 9.71 6.88 4.46
C MET A 75 10.94 6.78 5.34
N ARG A 76 11.73 5.72 5.13
CA ARG A 76 13.02 5.48 5.83
C ARG A 76 14.23 6.10 5.13
N CYS A 77 14.04 6.69 3.95
CA CYS A 77 15.08 7.29 3.13
C CYS A 77 15.01 8.83 3.15
N SER A 78 16.16 9.48 2.98
CA SER A 78 16.19 10.94 2.83
C SER A 78 15.56 11.40 1.51
N LEU A 79 15.02 12.61 1.49
CA LEU A 79 14.44 13.25 0.29
C LEU A 79 15.39 13.22 -0.91
N VAL A 80 16.68 13.42 -0.66
CA VAL A 80 17.72 13.43 -1.69
C VAL A 80 17.89 12.04 -2.31
N LEU A 81 17.82 10.98 -1.50
CA LEU A 81 18.04 9.61 -1.95
C LEU A 81 16.78 8.94 -2.48
N CYS A 82 15.58 9.42 -2.15
CA CYS A 82 14.34 8.81 -2.61
C CYS A 82 13.73 9.48 -3.85
N ARG A 83 12.98 8.66 -4.58
CA ARG A 83 12.21 9.05 -5.77
C ARG A 83 10.94 8.22 -5.86
N VAL A 84 10.00 8.73 -6.63
CA VAL A 84 8.80 7.99 -7.04
C VAL A 84 8.91 7.62 -8.51
N ILE A 85 8.57 6.38 -8.85
CA ILE A 85 8.49 5.86 -10.21
C ILE A 85 7.02 5.71 -10.57
N VAL A 86 6.62 6.31 -11.70
CA VAL A 86 5.22 6.47 -12.12
C VAL A 86 5.03 6.01 -13.57
N GLY A 87 3.85 5.49 -13.89
CA GLY A 87 3.39 5.35 -15.28
C GLY A 87 3.90 4.13 -16.05
N SER A 88 4.39 3.10 -15.34
CA SER A 88 4.71 1.81 -15.96
C SER A 88 4.42 0.66 -14.98
N THR A 89 4.05 -0.50 -15.52
CA THR A 89 3.97 -1.76 -14.77
C THR A 89 5.33 -2.41 -14.58
N ILE A 90 6.37 -1.96 -15.29
CA ILE A 90 7.74 -2.48 -15.19
C ILE A 90 8.61 -1.43 -14.49
N LEU A 91 9.22 -1.81 -13.35
CA LEU A 91 9.98 -0.87 -12.49
C LEU A 91 11.09 -0.09 -13.21
N SER A 92 11.76 -0.70 -14.19
CA SER A 92 12.85 -0.07 -14.94
C SER A 92 12.35 1.00 -15.93
N GLU A 93 11.12 0.89 -16.40
CA GLU A 93 10.55 1.66 -17.52
C GLU A 93 9.77 2.90 -17.09
N GLY A 94 9.42 3.01 -15.81
CA GLY A 94 8.65 4.15 -15.30
C GLY A 94 9.41 5.48 -15.27
N LYS A 95 8.64 6.56 -15.24
CA LYS A 95 9.12 7.95 -15.14
C LYS A 95 9.45 8.28 -13.70
N ARG A 96 10.55 9.00 -13.48
CA ARG A 96 11.15 9.20 -12.15
C ARG A 96 10.90 10.63 -11.70
N TYR A 97 10.19 10.77 -10.60
CA TYR A 97 9.87 12.03 -9.95
C TYR A 97 10.66 12.18 -8.66
N LYS A 98 11.18 13.39 -8.43
CA LYS A 98 11.80 13.76 -7.16
C LYS A 98 10.71 14.05 -6.13
N ILE A 99 11.02 13.75 -4.87
CA ILE A 99 10.17 14.08 -3.73
C ILE A 99 10.59 15.46 -3.24
N GLU A 100 9.63 16.36 -3.09
CA GLU A 100 9.81 17.69 -2.50
C GLU A 100 9.73 17.59 -0.97
N SER A 101 8.68 16.95 -0.48
CA SER A 101 8.43 16.76 0.94
C SER A 101 7.56 15.53 1.18
N TRP A 102 7.45 15.11 2.43
CA TRP A 102 6.43 14.18 2.89
C TRP A 102 6.03 14.57 4.30
N ILE A 103 4.80 14.20 4.68
CA ILE A 103 4.27 14.44 6.01
C ILE A 103 3.51 13.20 6.46
N ASN A 104 3.78 12.72 7.68
CA ASN A 104 3.01 11.62 8.28
C ASN A 104 1.84 12.16 9.12
N TYR A 105 0.93 11.27 9.54
CA TYR A 105 -0.25 11.65 10.32
C TYR A 105 0.10 12.42 11.61
N GLN A 106 1.11 11.96 12.36
CA GLN A 106 1.51 12.59 13.62
C GLN A 106 2.07 14.01 13.41
N GLN A 107 2.95 14.17 12.41
CA GLN A 107 3.50 15.48 12.02
C GLN A 107 2.40 16.42 11.57
N TRP A 108 1.46 15.93 10.75
CA TRP A 108 0.30 16.72 10.32
C TRP A 108 -0.54 17.18 11.50
N ALA A 109 -0.85 16.28 12.45
CA ALA A 109 -1.64 16.61 13.63
C ALA A 109 -0.94 17.68 14.49
N GLN A 110 0.37 17.55 14.69
CA GLN A 110 1.18 18.55 15.40
C GLN A 110 1.16 19.92 14.70
N GLU A 111 1.41 19.97 13.39
CA GLU A 111 1.40 21.23 12.62
C GLU A 111 0.03 21.95 12.64
N HIS A 112 -1.06 21.19 12.81
CA HIS A 112 -2.43 21.72 12.80
C HIS A 112 -3.07 21.83 14.19
N ASN A 113 -2.29 21.63 15.27
CA ASN A 113 -2.77 21.62 16.65
C ASN A 113 -3.99 20.69 16.83
N LYS A 114 -3.91 19.48 16.29
CA LYS A 114 -4.92 18.43 16.42
C LYS A 114 -4.45 17.37 17.40
N GLU A 115 -5.39 16.84 18.18
CA GLU A 115 -5.13 15.67 19.01
C GLU A 115 -4.86 14.45 18.13
N VAL A 116 -3.85 13.66 18.50
CA VAL A 116 -3.53 12.42 17.79
C VAL A 116 -4.47 11.35 18.31
N GLU A 117 -5.61 11.19 17.65
CA GLU A 117 -6.63 10.19 18.00
C GLU A 117 -6.13 8.76 17.75
N TYR A 118 -5.23 8.58 16.77
CA TYR A 118 -4.77 7.27 16.32
C TYR A 118 -3.24 7.20 16.27
N ILE A 119 -2.62 6.84 17.39
CA ILE A 119 -1.15 6.89 17.51
C ILE A 119 -0.40 5.98 16.53
N ASP A 120 -0.98 4.82 16.17
CA ASP A 120 -0.39 3.88 15.21
C ASP A 120 -0.91 4.07 13.77
N ASN A 121 -1.39 5.26 13.41
CA ASN A 121 -1.74 5.55 12.03
C ASN A 121 -0.49 5.61 11.16
N ASP A 122 -0.26 4.54 10.41
CA ASP A 122 0.86 4.38 9.51
C ASP A 122 0.56 4.95 8.12
N ILE A 123 0.33 6.28 8.06
CA ILE A 123 -0.01 6.99 6.82
C ILE A 123 0.96 8.14 6.59
N THR A 124 1.36 8.33 5.34
CA THR A 124 2.07 9.53 4.88
C THR A 124 1.59 10.00 3.51
N ILE A 125 1.64 11.32 3.32
CA ILE A 125 1.48 11.96 2.03
C ILE A 125 2.84 12.44 1.55
N ILE A 126 3.22 12.04 0.35
CA ILE A 126 4.45 12.43 -0.34
C ILE A 126 4.08 13.45 -1.41
N THR A 127 4.74 14.60 -1.39
CA THR A 127 4.59 15.66 -2.40
C THR A 127 5.72 15.56 -3.41
N LEU A 128 5.37 15.49 -4.68
CA LEU A 128 6.33 15.47 -5.79
C LEU A 128 6.75 16.91 -6.15
N GLU A 129 8.04 17.10 -6.46
CA GLU A 129 8.59 18.41 -6.88
C GLU A 129 7.91 18.97 -8.13
N ARG A 130 7.35 18.10 -8.97
CA ARG A 130 6.62 18.47 -10.18
C ARG A 130 5.39 17.59 -10.36
N ARG A 131 4.37 18.15 -10.99
CA ARG A 131 3.19 17.40 -11.41
C ARG A 131 3.55 16.32 -12.41
N VAL A 132 2.90 15.17 -12.28
CA VAL A 132 2.87 14.09 -13.26
C VAL A 132 2.20 14.61 -14.53
N THR A 133 2.89 14.45 -15.66
CA THR A 133 2.45 14.99 -16.97
C THR A 133 2.06 13.91 -17.97
N GLU A 134 2.30 12.64 -17.62
CA GLU A 134 1.93 11.50 -18.45
C GLU A 134 0.41 11.40 -18.59
N ALA A 135 -0.08 11.45 -19.85
CA ALA A 135 -1.50 11.47 -20.17
C ALA A 135 -2.23 10.17 -19.82
N ASN A 136 -1.52 9.05 -19.74
CA ASN A 136 -2.05 7.73 -19.36
C ASN A 136 -1.96 7.46 -17.85
N VAL A 137 -1.63 8.46 -17.04
CA VAL A 137 -1.44 8.30 -15.59
C VAL A 137 -2.49 9.09 -14.85
N GLU A 138 -3.62 8.46 -14.50
CA GLU A 138 -4.66 9.11 -13.71
C GLU A 138 -4.56 8.78 -12.21
N PRO A 139 -4.69 9.77 -11.31
CA PRO A 139 -4.81 9.54 -9.88
C PRO A 139 -6.09 8.78 -9.51
N VAL A 140 -6.06 8.06 -8.39
CA VAL A 140 -7.23 7.39 -7.85
C VAL A 140 -8.12 8.37 -7.09
N VAL A 141 -9.43 8.09 -7.04
CA VAL A 141 -10.37 8.78 -6.17
C VAL A 141 -10.36 8.10 -4.80
N LEU A 142 -10.23 8.89 -3.73
CA LEU A 142 -10.38 8.38 -2.37
C LEU A 142 -11.88 8.20 -2.07
N THR A 143 -12.25 6.99 -1.65
CA THR A 143 -13.61 6.67 -1.23
C THR A 143 -13.93 7.30 0.14
N THR A 144 -15.20 7.65 0.34
CA THR A 144 -15.76 8.07 1.64
C THR A 144 -16.75 7.04 2.19
N LEU A 145 -16.78 5.84 1.59
CA LEU A 145 -17.61 4.75 2.09
C LEU A 145 -17.10 4.31 3.47
N ASN A 146 -18.03 3.97 4.35
CA ASN A 146 -17.69 3.30 5.60
C ASN A 146 -17.30 1.83 5.33
N ASP A 147 -16.59 1.24 6.28
CA ASP A 147 -16.10 -0.14 6.17
C ASP A 147 -17.25 -1.14 5.98
N ASP A 148 -18.40 -0.90 6.62
CA ASP A 148 -19.58 -1.78 6.54
C ASP A 148 -20.11 -1.90 5.10
N ASN A 149 -20.04 -0.82 4.32
CA ASN A 149 -20.44 -0.82 2.90
C ASN A 149 -19.45 -1.59 2.00
N LEU A 150 -18.23 -1.85 2.47
CA LEU A 150 -17.24 -2.64 1.73
C LEU A 150 -17.38 -4.14 1.97
N ILE A 151 -18.07 -4.56 3.04
CA ILE A 151 -18.20 -5.98 3.40
C ILE A 151 -18.77 -6.80 2.24
N GLY A 152 -18.08 -7.90 1.92
CA GLY A 152 -18.48 -8.81 0.85
C GLY A 152 -18.17 -8.33 -0.57
N SER A 153 -17.71 -7.08 -0.73
CA SER A 153 -17.24 -6.57 -2.03
C SER A 153 -15.94 -7.25 -2.45
N ASN A 154 -15.68 -7.23 -3.76
CA ASN A 154 -14.40 -7.63 -4.30
C ASN A 154 -13.52 -6.40 -4.45
N VAL A 155 -12.29 -6.48 -3.93
CA VAL A 155 -11.26 -5.44 -4.04
C VAL A 155 -10.05 -5.99 -4.76
N VAL A 156 -9.22 -5.10 -5.29
CA VAL A 156 -8.01 -5.48 -6.01
C VAL A 156 -6.79 -4.85 -5.37
N ILE A 157 -5.75 -5.66 -5.16
CA ILE A 157 -4.42 -5.19 -4.79
C ILE A 157 -3.54 -5.19 -6.01
N ALA A 158 -2.70 -4.16 -6.14
CA ALA A 158 -1.63 -4.11 -7.11
C ALA A 158 -0.34 -3.58 -6.46
N SER A 159 0.73 -4.36 -6.53
CA SER A 159 2.00 -4.01 -5.88
C SER A 159 3.20 -4.69 -6.55
N TRP A 160 4.39 -4.12 -6.39
CA TRP A 160 5.65 -4.83 -6.62
C TRP A 160 6.05 -5.52 -5.32
N GLY A 161 6.19 -6.84 -5.40
CA GLY A 161 6.40 -7.69 -4.25
C GLY A 161 7.25 -8.91 -4.58
N LEU A 162 7.61 -9.67 -3.55
CA LEU A 162 8.27 -10.97 -3.76
C LEU A 162 7.27 -11.94 -4.39
N GLY A 163 7.68 -12.59 -5.49
CA GLY A 163 6.92 -13.66 -6.12
C GLY A 163 7.07 -15.00 -5.41
N ASN A 164 6.48 -16.04 -5.98
CA ASN A 164 6.50 -17.40 -5.43
C ASN A 164 7.93 -17.99 -5.28
N ASP A 165 8.89 -17.47 -6.03
CA ASP A 165 10.31 -17.84 -5.97
C ASP A 165 11.11 -17.07 -4.92
N GLY A 166 10.46 -16.18 -4.16
CA GLY A 166 11.12 -15.29 -3.19
C GLY A 166 11.89 -14.15 -3.84
N VAL A 167 11.77 -13.94 -5.15
CA VAL A 167 12.45 -12.87 -5.89
C VAL A 167 11.47 -11.72 -6.12
N LEU A 168 11.95 -10.47 -6.03
CA LEU A 168 11.13 -9.30 -6.33
C LEU A 168 10.64 -9.36 -7.78
N CYS A 169 9.32 -9.34 -7.96
CA CYS A 169 8.69 -9.19 -9.25
C CYS A 169 8.90 -7.76 -9.76
N THR A 170 9.65 -7.62 -10.86
CA THR A 170 9.88 -6.31 -11.52
C THR A 170 8.67 -5.84 -12.33
N HIS A 171 7.81 -6.77 -12.72
CA HIS A 171 6.48 -6.51 -13.27
C HIS A 171 5.47 -6.46 -12.13
N LEU A 172 4.66 -5.40 -12.09
CA LEU A 172 3.55 -5.19 -11.17
C LEU A 172 2.63 -6.43 -11.14
N GLN A 173 2.40 -6.95 -9.94
CA GLN A 173 1.49 -8.07 -9.71
C GLN A 173 0.18 -7.56 -9.14
N THR A 174 -0.89 -8.31 -9.38
CA THR A 174 -2.22 -8.01 -8.87
C THR A 174 -2.98 -9.26 -8.45
N VAL A 175 -3.87 -9.08 -7.48
CA VAL A 175 -4.74 -10.11 -6.93
C VAL A 175 -6.11 -9.52 -6.60
N GLN A 176 -7.16 -10.29 -6.89
CA GLN A 176 -8.52 -9.99 -6.46
C GLN A 176 -8.80 -10.67 -5.11
N LEU A 177 -9.39 -9.92 -4.20
CA LEU A 177 -9.73 -10.34 -2.85
C LEU A 177 -11.18 -10.01 -2.54
N ARG A 178 -11.73 -10.65 -1.52
CA ARG A 178 -13.05 -10.34 -0.99
C ARG A 178 -12.93 -9.77 0.41
N VAL A 179 -13.65 -8.68 0.68
CA VAL A 179 -13.73 -8.08 2.02
C VAL A 179 -14.58 -8.96 2.93
N LEU A 180 -14.08 -9.22 4.13
CA LEU A 180 -14.71 -10.07 5.14
C LEU A 180 -15.44 -9.23 6.18
N THR A 181 -16.42 -9.84 6.86
CA THR A 181 -16.90 -9.30 8.14
C THR A 181 -15.82 -9.45 9.21
N ARG A 182 -15.97 -8.75 10.34
CA ARG A 182 -15.04 -8.88 11.47
C ARG A 182 -15.06 -10.28 12.07
N GLU A 183 -16.23 -10.88 12.21
CA GLU A 183 -16.41 -12.23 12.76
C GLU A 183 -15.84 -13.30 11.82
N GLN A 184 -15.90 -13.06 10.51
CA GLN A 184 -15.21 -13.89 9.54
C GLN A 184 -13.69 -13.71 9.67
N CYS A 185 -13.21 -12.47 9.77
CA CYS A 185 -11.79 -12.19 9.93
C CYS A 185 -11.20 -12.83 11.18
N GLN A 186 -11.84 -12.64 12.33
CA GLN A 186 -11.44 -13.22 13.61
C GLN A 186 -11.27 -14.74 13.47
N ARG A 187 -12.28 -15.43 12.95
CA ARG A 187 -12.24 -16.89 12.76
C ARG A 187 -11.14 -17.35 11.81
N GLU A 188 -10.89 -16.61 10.74
CA GLU A 188 -9.84 -16.96 9.77
C GLU A 188 -8.44 -16.78 10.38
N ILE A 189 -8.24 -15.72 11.18
CA ILE A 189 -6.96 -15.49 11.87
C ILE A 189 -6.73 -16.57 12.94
N GLU A 190 -7.71 -16.81 13.81
CA GLU A 190 -7.62 -17.84 14.86
C GLU A 190 -7.38 -19.24 14.26
N ALA A 191 -8.05 -19.56 13.15
CA ALA A 191 -7.83 -20.82 12.44
C ALA A 191 -6.42 -20.92 11.85
N SER A 192 -5.81 -19.79 11.46
CA SER A 192 -4.45 -19.76 10.90
C SER A 192 -3.36 -19.80 11.97
N GLU A 193 -3.56 -19.14 13.11
CA GLU A 193 -2.58 -19.12 14.21
C GLU A 193 -2.72 -20.34 15.13
N GLY A 194 -3.88 -21.00 15.14
CA GLY A 194 -4.16 -22.14 16.01
C GLY A 194 -4.39 -21.74 17.47
N GLU A 195 -4.60 -20.46 17.74
CA GLU A 195 -4.88 -19.89 19.06
C GLU A 195 -5.92 -18.78 18.99
N GLU A 196 -6.61 -18.53 20.10
CA GLU A 196 -7.53 -17.40 20.23
C GLU A 196 -6.73 -16.10 20.32
N ILE A 197 -7.08 -15.13 19.48
CA ILE A 197 -6.45 -13.81 19.48
C ILE A 197 -7.39 -12.76 20.06
N GLY A 198 -6.84 -11.63 20.48
CA GLY A 198 -7.65 -10.47 20.84
C GLY A 198 -8.57 -10.00 19.71
N PRO A 199 -9.61 -9.21 20.00
CA PRO A 199 -10.58 -8.80 19.00
C PRO A 199 -9.92 -7.98 17.88
N VAL A 200 -10.24 -8.31 16.62
CA VAL A 200 -9.78 -7.56 15.44
C VAL A 200 -10.19 -6.07 15.56
N PRO A 201 -9.23 -5.13 15.54
CA PRO A 201 -9.51 -3.70 15.75
C PRO A 201 -10.49 -3.10 14.74
N HIS A 202 -11.29 -2.12 15.19
CA HIS A 202 -12.24 -1.39 14.34
C HIS A 202 -11.61 -0.67 13.13
N SER A 203 -10.30 -0.48 13.13
CA SER A 203 -9.55 0.28 12.12
C SER A 203 -8.89 -0.60 11.05
N VAL A 204 -9.19 -1.90 11.02
CA VAL A 204 -8.61 -2.86 10.07
C VAL A 204 -9.70 -3.44 9.17
N ILE A 205 -9.41 -3.47 7.87
CA ILE A 205 -10.24 -4.16 6.86
C ILE A 205 -9.57 -5.49 6.52
N CYS A 206 -10.30 -6.58 6.70
CA CYS A 206 -9.80 -7.92 6.39
C CYS A 206 -10.26 -8.37 5.01
N THR A 207 -9.36 -9.04 4.29
CA THR A 207 -9.63 -9.52 2.94
C THR A 207 -9.12 -10.94 2.77
N LYS A 208 -9.76 -11.72 1.89
CA LYS A 208 -9.38 -13.10 1.58
C LYS A 208 -9.35 -13.35 0.08
N ALA A 209 -8.35 -14.11 -0.35
CA ALA A 209 -8.23 -14.62 -1.71
C ALA A 209 -8.74 -16.07 -1.79
N ASN A 210 -9.41 -16.42 -2.89
CA ASN A 210 -9.66 -17.81 -3.25
C ASN A 210 -9.52 -17.98 -4.79
N PRO A 211 -8.53 -18.73 -5.31
CA PRO A 211 -7.46 -19.44 -4.61
C PRO A 211 -6.59 -18.53 -3.72
N TYR A 212 -5.76 -19.12 -2.85
CA TYR A 212 -5.01 -18.33 -1.87
C TYR A 212 -4.01 -17.34 -2.52
N ALA A 213 -3.80 -16.23 -1.83
CA ALA A 213 -2.73 -15.28 -2.03
C ALA A 213 -2.32 -14.74 -0.66
N LEU A 214 -1.02 -14.79 -0.38
CA LEU A 214 -0.39 -14.32 0.84
C LEU A 214 0.20 -12.95 0.59
N LEU A 215 -0.09 -12.04 1.50
CA LEU A 215 0.36 -10.66 1.51
C LEU A 215 1.23 -10.50 2.76
N GLY A 216 2.56 -10.54 2.63
CA GLY A 216 3.45 -10.53 3.80
C GLY A 216 4.59 -11.51 3.74
N GLY A 217 5.42 -11.57 4.79
CA GLY A 217 6.58 -12.45 4.88
C GLY A 217 6.23 -13.92 4.81
N VAL A 218 7.24 -14.72 4.48
CA VAL A 218 7.17 -16.18 4.31
C VAL A 218 6.89 -16.93 5.63
N ASN A 219 6.32 -16.26 6.63
CA ASN A 219 5.57 -16.91 7.69
C ASN A 219 4.13 -17.04 7.20
N ILE A 220 3.76 -18.30 6.97
CA ILE A 220 2.51 -18.87 6.47
C ILE A 220 1.20 -18.38 7.14
N ASN A 221 1.24 -17.42 8.06
CA ASN A 221 0.13 -17.04 8.93
C ASN A 221 -0.36 -15.58 8.77
N ALA A 222 0.26 -14.74 7.93
CA ALA A 222 -0.17 -13.33 7.82
C ALA A 222 -1.26 -13.12 6.75
N LEU A 223 -2.51 -12.93 7.18
CA LEU A 223 -3.66 -12.49 6.37
C LEU A 223 -3.77 -10.95 6.24
N TYR A 224 -2.65 -10.22 6.30
CA TYR A 224 -2.68 -8.75 6.37
C TYR A 224 -2.26 -8.09 5.05
N SER A 225 -3.20 -7.40 4.42
CA SER A 225 -2.90 -6.52 3.29
C SER A 225 -2.33 -5.19 3.78
N HIS A 226 -1.10 -4.89 3.37
CA HIS A 226 -0.68 -3.51 3.16
C HIS A 226 -0.68 -3.26 1.65
N THR A 227 -1.74 -2.65 1.11
CA THR A 227 -1.65 -1.90 -0.15
C THR A 227 -2.71 -0.83 -0.15
N PHE A 228 -2.26 0.43 -0.17
CA PHE A 228 -3.10 1.59 -0.40
C PHE A 228 -3.62 1.55 -1.84
N SER A 229 -4.75 0.90 -2.07
CA SER A 229 -5.69 1.17 -3.17
C SER A 229 -6.88 0.25 -2.97
N ILE A 230 -7.89 0.75 -2.26
CA ILE A 230 -9.23 0.18 -2.33
C ILE A 230 -9.90 0.92 -3.49
N THR A 231 -10.02 0.24 -4.62
CA THR A 231 -11.02 0.53 -5.66
C THR A 231 -11.94 -0.67 -5.76
#